data_AF-A0A354Z654-F1
#
_entry.id   AF-A0A354Z654-F1
#
_cell.length_a   1.000
_cell.length_b   1.000
_cell.length_c   1.000
_cell.angle_alpha   90.00
_cell.angle_beta   90.00
_cell.angle_gamma   90.00
#
_symmetry.space_group_name_H-M   'P 1'
#
loop_
_entity.id
_entity.type
_entity.pdbx_description
1 polymer ?
#
loop_
_entity_poly.entity_id
_entity_poly.type
_entity_poly.pdbx_seq_one_letter_code
_entity_poly.pdbx_strand_id
1 'polypeptide(L)' 'AGVGKTVNMMELINNIAKEHSGLSVFAGVGERTREGNDFYHEMKDSNVLDKVAMVYG' A
#
# COMPACT_ATOMS: atom_id res chain seq x y z
N ALA A 1 8.80 -1.96 12.86
CA ALA A 1 9.52 -3.24 12.96
C ALA A 1 8.52 -4.39 12.85
N GLY A 2 8.54 -5.13 11.74
CA GLY A 2 8.47 -6.59 11.79
C GLY A 2 7.16 -7.34 11.49
N VAL A 3 5.95 -6.77 11.63
CA VAL A 3 4.74 -7.64 11.62
C VAL A 3 3.66 -7.33 10.58
N GLY A 4 3.44 -6.08 10.16
CA GLY A 4 2.25 -5.74 9.36
C GLY A 4 2.51 -5.23 7.95
N LYS A 5 3.67 -4.59 7.69
CA LYS A 5 3.87 -3.79 6.49
C LYS A 5 3.91 -4.62 5.20
N THR A 6 4.70 -5.68 5.21
CA THR A 6 4.85 -6.60 4.07
C THR A 6 3.59 -7.44 3.87
N VAL A 7 2.87 -7.75 4.97
CA VAL A 7 1.60 -8.47 4.91
C VAL A 7 0.51 -7.58 4.31
N ASN A 8 0.38 -6.33 4.77
CA ASN A 8 -0.54 -5.34 4.20
C ASN A 8 -0.26 -5.11 2.71
N MET A 9 1.01 -5.11 2.29
CA MET A 9 1.38 -4.98 0.89
C MET A 9 0.92 -6.18 0.06
N MET A 10 1.26 -7.40 0.49
CA MET A 10 0.84 -8.61 -0.21
C MET A 10 -0.68 -8.69 -0.28
N GLU A 11 -1.37 -8.27 0.77
CA GLU A 11 -2.82 -8.25 0.82
C GLU A 11 -3.41 -7.20 -0.13
N LEU A 12 -2.84 -5.98 -0.18
CA LEU A 12 -3.24 -4.94 -1.13
C LEU A 12 -3.04 -5.40 -2.58
N ILE A 13 -1.84 -5.91 -2.91
CA ILE A 13 -1.51 -6.41 -4.25
C ILE A 13 -2.45 -7.55 -4.63
N ASN A 14 -2.70 -8.49 -3.72
CA ASN A 14 -3.62 -9.60 -3.91
C ASN A 14 -5.07 -9.12 -4.12
N ASN A 15 -5.50 -8.08 -3.42
CA ASN A 15 -6.84 -7.50 -3.60
C ASN A 15 -6.97 -6.83 -4.97
N ILE A 16 -5.97 -6.05 -5.39
CA ILE A 16 -5.94 -5.39 -6.72
C ILE A 16 -5.88 -6.43 -7.85
N ALA A 17 -5.08 -7.50 -7.68
CA ALA A 17 -4.94 -8.55 -8.67
C ALA A 17 -6.19 -9.45 -8.78
N LYS A 18 -6.91 -9.68 -7.68
CA LYS A 18 -8.16 -10.46 -7.69
C LYS A 18 -9.35 -9.63 -8.15
N GLU A 19 -9.46 -8.40 -7.67
CA GLU A 19 -10.50 -7.44 -8.06
C GLU A 19 -9.96 -6.49 -9.15
N HIS A 20 -9.63 -7.04 -10.32
CA HIS A 20 -9.04 -6.33 -11.47
C HIS A 20 -9.78 -5.04 -11.92
N SER A 21 -10.98 -4.78 -11.38
CA SER A 21 -11.85 -3.63 -11.64
C SER A 21 -12.01 -2.67 -10.46
N GLY A 22 -11.48 -2.98 -9.27
CA GLY A 22 -11.60 -2.16 -8.06
C GLY A 22 -10.44 -1.18 -7.85
N LEU A 23 -10.70 -0.12 -7.08
CA LEU A 23 -9.66 0.76 -6.53
C LEU A 23 -9.47 0.42 -5.05
N SER A 24 -8.23 0.35 -4.59
CA SER A 24 -7.88 0.11 -3.19
C SER A 24 -7.54 1.42 -2.48
N VAL A 25 -7.82 1.51 -1.18
CA VAL A 25 -7.45 2.65 -0.35
C VAL A 25 -6.61 2.17 0.82
N PHE A 26 -5.42 2.76 0.98
CA PHE A 26 -4.58 2.59 2.16
C PHE A 26 -4.64 3.87 3.00
N ALA A 27 -4.89 3.73 4.31
CA ALA A 27 -4.87 4.83 5.27
C ALA A 27 -3.85 4.55 6.37
N GLY A 28 -2.72 5.26 6.35
CA GLY A 28 -1.70 5.21 7.39
C GLY A 28 -1.86 6.38 8.36
N VAL A 29 -2.36 6.10 9.57
CA VAL A 29 -2.57 7.11 10.63
C VAL A 29 -1.53 6.94 11.73
N GLY A 30 -0.82 8.02 12.07
CA GLY A 30 0.28 8.01 13.04
C GLY A 30 1.54 7.32 12.53
N GLU A 31 1.63 7.07 11.22
CA GLU A 31 2.77 6.42 10.59
C GLU A 31 3.98 7.37 10.55
N ARG A 32 5.17 6.82 10.79
CA ARG A 32 6.38 7.61 10.61
C ARG A 32 6.51 7.97 9.14
N THR A 33 6.83 9.23 8.84
CA THR A 33 7.00 9.71 7.45
C THR A 33 7.96 8.85 6.63
N ARG A 34 9.06 8.37 7.25
CA ARG A 34 9.99 7.43 6.61
C ARG A 34 9.30 6.12 6.22
N GLU A 35 8.47 5.57 7.11
CA GLU A 35 7.73 4.34 6.85
C GLU A 35 6.69 4.57 5.73
N GLY A 36 6.00 5.71 5.70
CA GLY A 36 5.12 6.07 4.59
C GLY A 36 5.86 6.16 3.26
N ASN A 37 7.03 6.81 3.24
CA ASN A 37 7.87 6.94 2.04
C ASN A 37 8.36 5.59 1.51
N ASP A 38 8.87 4.73 2.39
CA ASP A 38 9.31 3.38 2.01
C ASP A 38 8.15 2.60 1.34
N PHE A 39 6.95 2.70 1.90
CA PHE A 39 5.77 2.01 1.39
C PHE A 39 5.27 2.55 0.04
N TYR A 40 5.35 3.87 -0.16
CA TYR A 40 5.02 4.48 -1.46
C TYR A 40 5.94 3.98 -2.57
N HIS A 41 7.25 3.88 -2.31
CA HIS A 41 8.21 3.36 -3.28
C HIS A 41 7.97 1.88 -3.59
N GLU A 42 7.64 1.07 -2.58
CA GLU A 42 7.32 -0.35 -2.81
C GLU A 42 6.06 -0.53 -3.68
N MET A 43 5.03 0.32 -3.52
CA MET A 43 3.84 0.32 -4.38
C MET A 43 4.14 0.77 -5.81
N LYS A 44 5.09 1.71 -5.96
CA LYS A 44 5.60 2.13 -7.27
C LYS A 44 6.31 0.99 -7.98
N ASP A 45 7.22 0.31 -7.29
CA ASP A 45 7.99 -0.80 -7.85
C ASP A 45 7.10 -2.01 -8.17
N SER A 46 5.99 -2.16 -7.45
CA SER A 46 4.95 -3.17 -7.71
C SER A 46 3.98 -2.79 -8.84
N ASN A 47 4.10 -1.58 -9.40
CA ASN A 47 3.26 -1.06 -10.49
C ASN A 47 1.74 -1.09 -10.20
N VAL A 48 1.36 -0.79 -8.95
CA VAL A 48 -0.05 -0.75 -8.50
C VAL A 48 -0.53 0.64 -8.07
N LEU A 49 0.33 1.65 -8.16
CA LEU A 49 0.03 3.03 -7.74
C LEU A 49 -1.17 3.65 -8.48
N ASP A 50 -1.47 3.22 -9.71
CA ASP A 50 -2.62 3.68 -10.47
C ASP A 50 -3.96 3.09 -9.98
N LYS A 51 -3.88 2.05 -9.14
CA LYS A 51 -5.04 1.35 -8.55
C LYS A 51 -5.20 1.58 -7.05
N VAL A 52 -4.33 2.38 -6.44
CA VAL A 52 -4.29 2.62 -4.99
C VAL A 52 -4.33 4.10 -4.68
N ALA A 53 -5.27 4.52 -3.82
CA ALA A 53 -5.18 5.79 -3.11
C ALA A 53 -4.46 5.58 -1.77
N MET A 54 -3.40 6.35 -1.51
CA MET A 54 -2.64 6.31 -0.26
C MET A 54 -2.87 7.59 0.53
N VAL A 55 -3.42 7.47 1.74
CA VAL A 55 -3.68 8.57 2.66
C VAL A 55 -2.77 8.42 3.86
N TYR A 56 -2.02 9.48 4.19
CA TYR A 56 -1.14 9.53 5.35
C TYR A 56 -1.55 10.69 6.25
N GLY A 57 -1.59 10.46 7.56
CA GLY A 57 -1.96 11.44 8.57
C GLY A 57 -1.31 11.17 9.92
#